data_AF-A0A9N9QJP2-F1
#
_entry.id   AF-A0A9N9QJP2-F1
#
_cell.length_a   1.000
_cell.length_b   1.000
_cell.length_c   1.000
_cell.angle_alpha   90.00
_cell.angle_beta   90.00
_cell.angle_gamma   90.00
#
_symmetry.space_group_name_H-M   'P 1'
#
loop_
_entity.id
_entity.type
_entity.pdbx_description
1 polymer ?
#
loop_
_entity_poly.entity_id
_entity_poly.type
_entity_poly.pdbx_seq_one_letter_code
_entity_poly.pdbx_strand_id
1 'polypeptide(L)'
;MKIYVFIFLALLAICVKTSHSNPVSKSFDSSHHHHSLDGVWKLNKKWKYRWVKEWSVKKVYVPVWKKIWTPVEIKKWIPGPSIVHHK
;
A
#
# COMPACT_ATOMS: atom_id res chain seq x y z
N MET A 1 19.95 -15.36 30.09
CA MET A 1 18.68 -15.49 29.34
C MET A 1 17.77 -14.26 29.43
N LYS A 2 17.75 -13.50 30.55
CA LYS A 2 16.90 -12.30 30.72
C LYS A 2 17.28 -11.11 29.82
N ILE A 3 18.57 -10.91 29.52
CA ILE A 3 19.04 -9.77 28.71
C ILE A 3 18.56 -9.82 27.25
N TYR A 4 18.49 -11.02 26.65
CA TYR A 4 18.02 -11.19 25.27
C TYR A 4 16.53 -10.85 25.12
N VAL A 5 15.74 -11.07 26.17
CA VAL A 5 14.32 -10.70 26.19
C VAL A 5 14.14 -9.18 26.13
N PHE A 6 14.96 -8.43 26.86
CA PHE A 6 14.94 -6.97 26.81
C PHE A 6 15.43 -6.40 25.48
N ILE A 7 16.48 -7.00 24.89
CA ILE A 7 16.97 -6.61 23.56
C ILE A 7 15.89 -6.87 22.50
N PHE A 8 15.22 -8.02 22.55
CA PHE A 8 14.14 -8.36 21.62
C PHE A 8 12.93 -7.41 21.77
N LEU A 9 12.53 -7.08 23.00
CA LEU A 9 11.47 -6.10 23.28
C LEU A 9 11.82 -4.70 22.76
N ALA A 10 13.07 -4.26 22.92
CA ALA A 10 13.52 -2.96 22.42
C ALA A 10 13.50 -2.91 20.88
N LEU A 11 13.94 -3.97 20.21
CA LEU A 11 13.91 -4.06 18.75
C LEU A 11 12.47 -4.05 18.19
N LEU A 12 11.54 -4.78 18.82
CA LEU A 12 10.13 -4.74 18.44
C LEU A 12 9.51 -3.34 18.60
N ALA A 13 9.84 -2.63 19.67
CA ALA A 13 9.35 -1.26 19.91
C ALA A 13 9.86 -0.26 18.85
N ILE A 14 11.10 -0.43 18.37
CA ILE A 14 11.68 0.41 17.30
C ILE A 14 10.98 0.12 15.96
N CYS A 15 10.70 -1.15 15.63
CA CYS A 15 10.00 -1.52 14.40
C CYS A 15 8.57 -0.97 14.31
N VAL A 16 7.87 -0.85 15.43
CA VAL A 16 6.50 -0.29 15.44
C VAL A 16 6.50 1.21 15.12
N LYS A 17 7.52 1.95 15.57
CA LYS A 17 7.59 3.41 15.37
C LYS A 17 7.94 3.82 13.92
N THR A 18 8.64 2.98 13.16
CA THR A 18 9.00 3.27 11.76
C THR A 18 7.90 2.96 10.75
N SER A 19 6.85 2.24 11.16
CA SER A 19 5.73 1.84 10.28
C SER A 19 4.66 2.91 10.07
N HIS A 20 4.84 4.12 10.61
CA HIS A 20 4.00 5.29 10.31
C HIS A 20 4.63 6.20 9.24
N SER A 21 5.28 5.62 8.24
CA SER A 21 5.51 6.35 6.99
C SER A 21 4.18 6.44 6.24
N ASN A 22 3.68 7.67 6.11
CA ASN A 22 2.49 7.99 5.33
C ASN A 22 2.56 7.32 3.94
N PRO A 23 1.43 6.83 3.39
CA PRO A 23 1.43 6.25 2.06
C PRO A 23 1.97 7.27 1.05
N VAL A 24 3.14 6.98 0.48
CA VAL A 24 3.76 7.79 -0.58
C VAL A 24 2.81 7.79 -1.78
N SER A 25 2.00 8.83 -1.90
CA SER A 25 1.21 9.10 -3.09
C SER A 25 2.12 9.74 -4.14
N LYS A 26 2.56 8.96 -5.12
CA LYS A 26 3.20 9.50 -6.32
C LYS A 26 2.10 10.07 -7.22
N SER A 27 1.98 11.39 -7.29
CA SER A 27 1.28 12.06 -8.39
C SER A 27 2.17 11.95 -9.63
N PHE A 28 1.63 11.41 -10.71
CA PHE A 28 2.26 11.53 -12.02
C PHE A 28 1.82 12.88 -12.59
N ASP A 29 2.59 13.93 -12.34
CA ASP A 29 2.47 15.17 -13.12
C ASP A 29 3.15 14.90 -14.47
N SER A 30 2.35 14.56 -15.48
CA SER A 30 2.81 14.69 -16.86
C SER A 30 2.95 16.19 -17.11
N SER A 31 4.19 16.65 -17.19
CA SER A 31 4.56 18.01 -17.58
C SER A 31 4.19 18.24 -19.06
N HIS A 32 2.91 18.44 -19.32
CA HIS A 32 2.44 19.14 -20.49
C HIS A 32 1.62 20.31 -19.98
N HIS A 33 2.15 21.51 -20.20
CA HIS A 33 1.47 22.78 -20.00
C HIS A 33 0.19 22.81 -20.84
N HIS A 34 -0.89 22.26 -20.29
CA HIS A 34 -2.23 22.51 -20.74
C HIS A 34 -3.06 22.74 -19.49
N HIS A 35 -3.78 23.86 -19.44
CA HIS A 35 -4.79 24.15 -18.45
C HIS A 35 -5.92 23.12 -18.58
N SER A 36 -5.69 21.89 -18.15
CA SER A 36 -6.70 20.84 -18.18
C SER A 36 -7.46 20.89 -16.86
N LEU A 37 -8.68 21.41 -16.96
CA LEU A 37 -9.77 21.19 -16.01
C LEU A 37 -10.11 19.70 -15.83
N ASP A 38 -9.46 18.83 -16.61
CA ASP A 38 -9.54 17.38 -16.49
C ASP A 38 -8.74 16.90 -15.27
N GLY A 39 -9.35 15.99 -14.54
CA GLY A 39 -8.84 15.48 -13.27
C GLY A 39 -7.45 14.83 -13.30
N VAL A 40 -6.98 14.46 -12.12
CA VAL A 40 -5.68 13.83 -11.90
C VAL A 40 -5.86 12.37 -11.50
N TRP A 41 -5.07 11.48 -12.10
CA TRP A 41 -4.96 10.09 -11.64
C TRP A 41 -4.04 9.99 -10.42
N LYS A 42 -4.58 9.61 -9.27
CA LYS A 42 -3.83 9.36 -8.03
C LYS A 42 -3.63 7.87 -7.80
N LEU A 43 -2.37 7.44 -7.66
CA LEU A 43 -2.02 6.08 -7.25
C LEU A 43 -1.88 6.01 -5.72
N ASN A 44 -2.63 5.11 -5.09
CA ASN A 44 -2.53 4.85 -3.65
C ASN A 44 -2.11 3.40 -3.42
N LYS A 45 -1.06 3.20 -2.61
CA LYS A 45 -0.67 1.86 -2.14
C LYS A 45 -1.37 1.56 -0.82
N LYS A 46 -2.17 0.50 -0.78
CA LYS A 46 -2.81 0.02 0.46
C LYS A 46 -2.51 -1.45 0.67
N TRP A 47 -2.26 -1.84 1.92
CA TRP A 47 -2.16 -3.23 2.28
C TRP A 47 -3.54 -3.85 2.37
N LYS A 48 -3.75 -4.98 1.68
CA LYS A 48 -4.96 -5.78 1.78
C LYS A 48 -4.59 -7.24 1.99
N TYR A 49 -5.41 -7.96 2.74
CA TYR A 49 -5.30 -9.40 2.81
C TYR A 49 -5.87 -10.03 1.54
N ARG A 50 -5.25 -11.11 1.07
CA ARG A 50 -5.77 -11.96 0.02
C ARG A 50 -5.43 -13.42 0.31
N TRP A 51 -6.27 -14.31 -0.18
CA TRP A 51 -6.00 -15.75 -0.16
C TRP A 51 -5.20 -16.11 -1.40
N VAL A 52 -4.04 -16.72 -1.20
CA VAL A 52 -3.20 -17.23 -2.30
C VAL A 52 -3.10 -18.73 -2.17
N LYS A 53 -3.26 -19.41 -3.30
CA LYS A 53 -3.04 -20.85 -3.41
C LYS A 53 -1.54 -21.07 -3.61
N GLU A 54 -0.95 -21.85 -2.72
CA GLU A 54 0.45 -22.24 -2.78
C GLU A 54 0.52 -23.77 -2.84
N TRP A 55 1.45 -24.30 -3.64
CA TRP A 55 1.70 -25.73 -3.72
C TRP A 55 2.78 -26.09 -2.72
N SER A 56 2.40 -26.79 -1.65
CA SER A 56 3.33 -27.26 -0.63
C SER A 56 3.90 -28.61 -1.05
N VAL A 57 5.23 -28.71 -1.09
CA VAL A 57 5.94 -29.98 -1.31
C VAL A 57 5.87 -30.79 -0.03
N LYS A 58 5.14 -31.91 -0.08
CA LYS A 58 5.16 -32.96 0.95
C LYS A 58 5.67 -34.25 0.31
N LYS A 59 4.90 -35.34 0.39
CA LYS A 59 5.11 -36.55 -0.42
C LYS A 59 4.55 -36.42 -1.84
N VAL A 60 3.53 -35.57 -2.00
CA VAL A 60 2.91 -35.16 -3.26
C VAL A 60 2.61 -33.65 -3.14
N TYR A 61 2.50 -32.92 -4.25
CA TYR A 61 2.13 -31.50 -4.23
C TYR A 61 0.69 -31.31 -3.73
N VAL A 62 0.53 -30.60 -2.61
CA VAL A 62 -0.78 -30.32 -2.02
C VAL A 62 -1.09 -28.82 -2.14
N PRO A 63 -2.28 -28.43 -2.65
CA PRO A 63 -2.68 -27.03 -2.69
C PRO A 63 -3.08 -26.58 -1.29
N VAL A 64 -2.46 -25.52 -0.80
CA VAL A 64 -2.75 -24.90 0.50
C VAL A 64 -3.15 -23.46 0.28
N TRP A 65 -4.23 -23.03 0.92
CA TRP A 65 -4.64 -21.63 0.92
C TRP A 65 -4.01 -20.90 2.10
N LYS A 66 -3.22 -19.88 1.80
CA LYS A 66 -2.62 -19.01 2.83
C LYS A 66 -3.18 -17.61 2.70
N LYS A 67 -3.51 -17.01 3.86
CA LYS A 67 -3.90 -15.60 3.95
C LYS A 67 -2.63 -14.76 4.05
N ILE A 68 -2.35 -13.97 3.03
CA ILE A 68 -1.18 -13.09 2.98
C ILE A 68 -1.62 -11.63 2.88
N TRP A 69 -0.85 -10.76 3.53
CA TRP A 69 -0.96 -9.32 3.33
C TRP A 69 -0.03 -8.91 2.21
N THR A 70 -0.54 -8.18 1.22
CA THR A 70 0.28 -7.68 0.10
C THR A 70 -0.09 -6.24 -0.23
N PRO A 71 0.86 -5.42 -0.69
CA PRO A 71 0.55 -4.08 -1.17
C PRO A 71 -0.26 -4.17 -2.46
N VAL A 72 -1.37 -3.42 -2.52
CA VAL A 72 -2.23 -3.29 -3.70
C VAL A 72 -2.21 -1.84 -4.14
N GLU A 73 -1.94 -1.63 -5.43
CA GLU A 73 -2.00 -0.32 -6.08
C GLU A 73 -3.44 -0.03 -6.51
N ILE A 74 -3.99 1.06 -5.99
CA ILE A 74 -5.36 1.51 -6.28
C ILE A 74 -5.24 2.84 -7.01
N LYS A 75 -5.57 2.83 -8.30
CA LYS A 75 -5.66 4.05 -9.13
C LYS A 75 -7.03 4.69 -8.91
N LYS A 76 -7.06 5.95 -8.48
CA LYS A 76 -8.28 6.75 -8.30
C LYS A 76 -8.22 7.99 -9.18
N TRP A 77 -9.29 8.26 -9.91
CA TRP A 77 -9.46 9.53 -10.60
C TRP A 77 -9.94 10.58 -9.60
N ILE A 78 -9.32 11.76 -9.62
CA ILE A 78 -9.74 12.92 -8.82
C ILE A 78 -10.15 13.98 -9.83
N PRO A 79 -11.44 14.34 -9.94
CA PRO A 79 -11.86 15.37 -10.88
C PRO A 79 -11.19 16.71 -10.55
N GLY A 80 -10.91 17.50 -11.59
CA GLY A 80 -10.42 18.87 -11.44
C GLY A 80 -11.50 19.76 -10.80
N PRO A 81 -11.12 20.93 -10.27
CA PRO A 81 -12.07 21.89 -9.74
C PRO A 81 -13.08 22.28 -10.82
N SER A 82 -14.36 22.03 -10.56
CA SER A 82 -15.45 22.53 -11.41
C SER A 82 -15.52 24.05 -11.27
N ILE A 83 -15.50 24.77 -12.38
CA ILE A 83 -15.74 26.21 -12.39
C ILE A 83 -17.22 26.41 -12.00
N VAL A 84 -17.47 26.68 -10.71
CA VAL A 84 -18.80 27.07 -10.24
C VAL A 84 -19.03 28.48 -10.76
N HIS A 85 -19.69 28.61 -11.90
CA HIS A 85 -20.20 29.90 -12.36
C HIS A 85 -21.29 30.34 -11.37
N HIS A 86 -20.93 31.23 -10.45
CA HIS A 86 -21.92 32.03 -9.72
C HIS A 86 -22.65 32.89 -10.75
N LYS A 87 -23.92 32.57 -10.97
CA LYS A 87 -24.86 33.35 -11.78
C LYS A 87 -25.44 34.49 -10.96
#